data_AF-A0A3E2CDW0-F1
#
_entry.id   AF-A0A3E2CDW0-F1
#
_cell.length_a   1.000
_cell.length_b   1.000
_cell.length_c   1.000
_cell.angle_alpha   90.00
_cell.angle_beta   90.00
_cell.angle_gamma   90.00
#
_symmetry.space_group_name_H-M   'P 1'
#
loop_
_entity.id
_entity.type
_entity.pdbx_description
1 polymer ?
#
loop_
_entity_poly.entity_id
_entity_poly.type
_entity_poly.pdbx_seq_one_letter_code
_entity_poly.pdbx_strand_id
1 'polypeptide(L)'
;NTDNKPFDFKVFDSPIKLFNAIKSKSEEKASGCDGHGLSRLVATYDWEYKSNKNNPNSVNGTWNVDLYCDNNGKWHIGLGQYANASSYELEILEKEGKVFSHPWNYQLSSQNHAKHSHSIKESKKSWAEQSHTINEIGSTFTIQGFDLNYAGVIIGPSVQYRNGKVVFCPENSRNDKATNKRHIKDLSANKRIALDYSIDNLRNELNVLLKRGVNGLYIFAVDMELEKALLEAQCKRNSLN
;
A
#
# COMPACT_ATOMS: atom_id res chain seq x y z
N ASN A 1 33.10 3.69 -4.29
CA ASN A 1 32.45 2.39 -4.05
C ASN A 1 30.95 2.54 -4.06
N THR A 2 30.34 2.55 -5.24
CA THR A 2 28.93 2.17 -5.37
C THR A 2 28.92 0.66 -5.35
N ASP A 3 28.78 0.05 -4.17
CA ASP A 3 28.56 -1.39 -4.09
C ASP A 3 27.35 -1.71 -4.96
N ASN A 4 27.56 -2.51 -5.99
CA ASN A 4 26.56 -2.96 -6.94
C ASN A 4 25.66 -3.98 -6.23
N LYS A 5 24.96 -3.53 -5.19
CA LYS A 5 24.10 -4.37 -4.36
C LYS A 5 22.92 -4.80 -5.24
N PRO A 6 22.64 -6.11 -5.36
CA PRO A 6 21.55 -6.57 -6.19
C PRO A 6 20.22 -6.02 -5.65
N PHE A 7 19.27 -5.82 -6.56
CA PHE A 7 17.93 -5.39 -6.20
C PHE A 7 17.28 -6.40 -5.26
N ASP A 8 16.90 -5.95 -4.07
CA ASP A 8 16.39 -6.81 -3.00
C ASP A 8 14.87 -6.98 -3.13
N PHE A 9 14.46 -8.11 -3.70
CA PHE A 9 13.05 -8.45 -3.90
C PHE A 9 12.60 -9.52 -2.92
N LYS A 10 11.49 -9.27 -2.20
CA LYS A 10 10.93 -10.25 -1.24
C LYS A 10 9.40 -10.25 -1.20
N VAL A 11 8.83 -11.45 -1.22
CA VAL A 11 7.40 -11.72 -1.03
C VAL A 11 7.17 -12.18 0.41
N PHE A 12 6.12 -11.65 1.02
CA PHE A 12 5.67 -11.95 2.38
C PHE A 12 4.29 -12.62 2.34
N ASP A 13 4.06 -13.48 3.32
CA ASP A 13 2.79 -14.18 3.63
C ASP A 13 1.96 -13.43 4.69
N SER A 14 2.41 -12.24 5.10
CA SER A 14 1.79 -11.46 6.16
C SER A 14 2.06 -9.96 5.95
N PRO A 15 1.02 -9.11 6.00
CA PRO A 15 1.18 -7.66 5.92
C PRO A 15 1.98 -7.12 7.12
N ILE A 16 1.87 -7.75 8.29
CA ILE A 16 2.62 -7.37 9.50
C ILE A 16 4.11 -7.63 9.31
N LYS A 17 4.48 -8.81 8.78
CA LYS A 17 5.90 -9.12 8.50
C LYS A 17 6.47 -8.17 7.44
N LEU A 18 5.68 -7.86 6.40
CA LEU A 18 6.04 -6.86 5.39
C LEU A 18 6.29 -5.49 6.02
N PHE A 19 5.35 -5.01 6.84
CA PHE A 19 5.42 -3.71 7.48
C PHE A 19 6.63 -3.58 8.41
N ASN A 20 6.87 -4.59 9.25
CA ASN A 20 8.03 -4.63 10.13
C ASN A 20 9.34 -4.63 9.33
N ALA A 21 9.41 -5.38 8.22
CA ALA A 21 10.58 -5.37 7.36
C ALA A 21 10.84 -3.99 6.73
N ILE A 22 9.79 -3.28 6.30
CA ILE A 22 9.92 -1.92 5.76
C ILE A 22 10.32 -0.91 6.84
N LYS A 23 9.79 -1.04 8.07
CA LYS A 23 10.23 -0.24 9.21
C LYS A 23 11.72 -0.38 9.46
N SER A 24 12.22 -1.62 9.53
CA SER A 24 13.67 -1.87 9.66
C SER A 24 14.46 -1.27 8.49
N LYS A 25 13.98 -1.38 7.24
CA LYS A 25 14.60 -0.74 6.07
C LYS A 25 14.56 0.79 6.12
N SER A 26 13.60 1.39 6.81
CA SER A 26 13.55 2.84 6.99
C SER A 26 14.53 3.34 8.05
N GLU A 27 15.07 2.48 8.89
CA GLU A 27 16.07 2.83 9.93
C GLU A 27 17.51 2.65 9.43
N GLU A 28 17.73 1.84 8.39
CA GLU A 28 19.04 1.68 7.73
C GLU A 28 19.58 3.04 7.26
N LYS A 29 20.86 3.33 7.52
CA LYS A 29 21.48 4.59 7.06
C LYS A 29 21.53 4.62 5.53
N ALA A 30 21.08 5.71 4.93
CA ALA A 30 21.28 5.92 3.50
C ALA A 30 22.77 6.18 3.24
N SER A 31 23.34 5.52 2.21
CA SER A 31 24.76 5.65 1.89
C SER A 31 25.11 7.11 1.56
N GLY A 32 26.02 7.71 2.32
CA GLY A 32 26.58 9.04 2.03
C GLY A 32 25.81 10.25 2.55
N CYS A 33 24.80 10.05 3.42
CA CYS A 33 24.10 11.15 4.08
C CYS A 33 23.79 10.83 5.56
N ASP A 34 23.70 11.86 6.39
CA ASP A 34 23.38 11.76 7.83
C ASP A 34 21.90 11.41 8.11
N GLY A 35 21.19 10.84 7.12
CA GLY A 35 19.78 10.51 7.17
C GLY A 35 19.51 9.00 7.15
N HIS A 36 18.38 8.61 7.74
CA HIS A 36 17.83 7.27 7.59
C HIS A 36 17.21 7.08 6.20
N GLY A 37 17.16 5.83 5.73
CA GLY A 37 16.61 5.46 4.43
C GLY A 37 15.12 5.80 4.29
N LEU A 38 14.73 6.25 3.10
CA LEU A 38 13.36 6.57 2.75
C LEU A 38 12.62 5.31 2.29
N SER A 39 12.12 4.52 3.24
CA SER A 39 11.35 3.30 2.95
C SER A 39 9.91 3.43 3.44
N ARG A 40 8.93 3.15 2.60
CA ARG A 40 7.50 3.33 2.94
C ARG A 40 6.65 2.18 2.45
N LEU A 41 5.57 1.93 3.18
CA LEU A 41 4.52 0.99 2.79
C LEU A 41 3.48 1.74 1.95
N VAL A 42 3.07 1.14 0.85
CA VAL A 42 2.04 1.63 -0.06
C VAL A 42 1.06 0.50 -0.40
N ALA A 43 -0.15 0.86 -0.82
CA ALA A 43 -1.16 -0.12 -1.19
C ALA A 43 -1.90 0.26 -2.47
N THR A 44 -2.46 -0.74 -3.16
CA THR A 44 -3.49 -0.51 -4.19
C THR A 44 -4.71 0.16 -3.57
N TYR A 45 -5.44 0.94 -4.36
CA TYR A 45 -6.56 1.75 -3.87
C TYR A 45 -7.85 0.91 -3.79
N ASP A 46 -7.86 -0.04 -2.85
CA ASP A 46 -8.95 -1.03 -2.70
C ASP A 46 -9.71 -0.90 -1.36
N TRP A 47 -9.17 -0.10 -0.44
CA TRP A 47 -9.85 0.28 0.81
C TRP A 47 -10.55 1.62 0.64
N GLU A 48 -11.65 1.79 1.37
CA GLU A 48 -12.37 3.07 1.32
C GLU A 48 -11.51 4.20 1.88
N TYR A 49 -11.63 5.35 1.23
CA TYR A 49 -11.02 6.59 1.70
C TYR A 49 -11.88 7.76 1.26
N LYS A 50 -12.11 8.71 2.16
CA LYS A 50 -12.80 9.97 1.85
C LYS A 50 -11.96 11.12 2.35
N SER A 51 -11.37 11.85 1.40
CA SER A 51 -10.52 13.00 1.70
C SER A 51 -11.24 14.02 2.60
N ASN A 52 -10.48 14.62 3.53
CA ASN A 52 -10.94 15.68 4.44
C ASN A 52 -12.13 15.29 5.33
N LYS A 53 -12.34 14.00 5.55
CA LYS A 53 -13.37 13.48 6.46
C LYS A 53 -12.74 12.45 7.38
N ASN A 54 -12.97 12.59 8.68
CA ASN A 54 -12.72 11.50 9.62
C ASN A 54 -13.67 10.34 9.30
N ASN A 55 -13.24 9.13 9.64
CA ASN A 55 -14.08 7.95 9.51
C ASN A 55 -14.76 7.65 10.86
N PRO A 56 -16.03 8.07 11.06
CA PRO A 56 -16.72 7.85 12.35
C PRO A 56 -16.97 6.37 12.63
N ASN A 57 -16.87 5.52 11.62
CA ASN A 57 -17.08 4.07 11.74
C ASN A 57 -15.77 3.32 12.00
N SER A 58 -14.62 4.00 11.93
CA SER A 58 -13.34 3.40 12.30
C SER A 58 -13.09 3.57 13.79
N VAL A 59 -12.38 2.59 14.33
CA VAL A 59 -12.04 2.51 15.76
C VAL A 59 -11.21 3.71 16.23
N ASN A 60 -10.36 4.25 15.37
CA ASN A 60 -9.42 5.34 15.65
C ASN A 60 -9.78 6.66 14.93
N GLY A 61 -10.94 6.74 14.28
CA GLY A 61 -11.38 7.91 13.52
C GLY A 61 -10.71 8.12 12.17
N THR A 62 -9.81 7.22 11.74
CA THR A 62 -9.05 7.31 10.49
C THR A 62 -9.54 6.32 9.42
N TRP A 63 -9.34 6.67 8.15
CA TRP A 63 -9.50 5.71 7.06
C TRP A 63 -8.28 4.80 7.03
N ASN A 64 -8.49 3.49 7.16
CA ASN A 64 -7.41 2.53 7.33
C ASN A 64 -7.37 1.51 6.19
N VAL A 65 -6.18 0.97 5.96
CA VAL A 65 -5.96 -0.29 5.27
C VAL A 65 -6.14 -1.40 6.30
N ASP A 66 -7.38 -1.87 6.41
CA ASP A 66 -7.77 -2.92 7.35
C ASP A 66 -7.68 -4.30 6.70
N LEU A 67 -7.00 -5.22 7.38
CA LEU A 67 -6.92 -6.63 7.03
C LEU A 67 -7.13 -7.48 8.29
N TYR A 68 -7.79 -8.63 8.17
CA TYR A 68 -7.85 -9.64 9.23
C TYR A 68 -7.42 -11.01 8.71
N CYS A 69 -6.82 -11.78 9.60
CA CYS A 69 -6.35 -13.14 9.34
C CYS A 69 -7.37 -14.15 9.88
N ASP A 70 -7.86 -15.04 9.03
CA ASP A 70 -8.78 -16.10 9.43
C ASP A 70 -8.05 -17.26 10.13
N ASN A 71 -8.83 -18.25 10.58
CA ASN A 71 -8.30 -19.42 11.28
C ASN A 71 -7.41 -20.33 10.41
N ASN A 72 -7.44 -20.18 9.08
CA ASN A 72 -6.59 -20.90 8.15
C ASN A 72 -5.31 -20.12 7.81
N GLY A 73 -5.08 -18.97 8.46
CA GLY A 73 -3.93 -18.11 8.20
C GLY A 73 -4.10 -17.23 6.94
N LYS A 74 -5.31 -17.13 6.38
CA LYS A 74 -5.57 -16.33 5.19
C LYS A 74 -5.99 -14.91 5.56
N TRP A 75 -5.40 -13.94 4.88
CA TRP A 75 -5.75 -12.53 5.03
C TRP A 75 -6.91 -12.11 4.13
N HIS A 76 -7.78 -11.27 4.68
CA HIS A 76 -8.95 -10.71 4.00
C HIS A 76 -9.08 -9.23 4.30
N ILE A 77 -9.73 -8.48 3.40
CA ILE A 77 -10.02 -7.06 3.59
C ILE A 77 -11.02 -6.80 4.72
N GLY A 78 -10.80 -5.73 5.47
CA GLY A 78 -11.60 -5.31 6.62
C GLY A 78 -11.10 -5.90 7.94
N LEU A 79 -11.90 -5.73 9.00
CA LEU A 79 -11.59 -6.25 10.34
C LEU A 79 -12.33 -7.56 10.67
N GLY A 80 -13.24 -8.01 9.79
CA GLY A 80 -14.00 -9.25 9.99
C GLY A 80 -14.73 -9.28 11.34
N GLN A 81 -14.50 -10.34 12.12
CA GLN A 81 -15.06 -10.49 13.47
C GLN A 81 -14.55 -9.45 14.49
N TYR A 82 -13.49 -8.71 14.15
CA TYR A 82 -12.86 -7.71 15.03
C TYR A 82 -13.33 -6.27 14.72
N ALA A 83 -14.39 -6.09 13.93
CA ALA A 83 -14.87 -4.76 13.52
C ALA A 83 -15.28 -3.84 14.71
N ASN A 84 -15.62 -4.42 15.85
CA ASN A 84 -16.00 -3.70 17.06
C ASN A 84 -14.87 -3.61 18.12
N ALA A 85 -13.67 -4.10 17.80
CA ALA A 85 -12.53 -4.00 18.70
C ALA A 85 -12.15 -2.53 18.92
N SER A 86 -11.76 -2.17 20.14
CA SER A 86 -11.19 -0.87 20.48
C SER A 86 -9.76 -0.71 19.92
N SER A 87 -9.23 0.51 19.90
CA SER A 87 -7.89 0.76 19.34
C SER A 87 -6.82 -0.04 20.07
N TYR A 88 -6.94 -0.16 21.39
CA TYR A 88 -6.03 -0.95 22.22
C TYR A 88 -6.14 -2.45 21.93
N GLU A 89 -7.35 -2.97 21.70
CA GLU A 89 -7.54 -4.37 21.30
C GLU A 89 -6.95 -4.64 19.91
N LEU A 90 -7.10 -3.71 18.94
CA LEU A 90 -6.46 -3.84 17.62
C LEU A 90 -4.93 -3.91 17.72
N GLU A 91 -4.30 -3.11 18.60
CA GLU A 91 -2.85 -3.19 18.84
C GLU A 91 -2.41 -4.54 19.41
N ILE A 92 -3.23 -5.17 20.27
CA ILE A 92 -2.95 -6.51 20.80
C ILE A 92 -3.13 -7.56 19.70
N LEU A 93 -4.26 -7.51 18.98
CA LEU A 93 -4.60 -8.44 17.91
C LEU A 93 -3.56 -8.40 16.77
N GLU A 94 -2.99 -7.23 16.48
CA GLU A 94 -1.91 -7.10 15.49
C GLU A 94 -0.64 -7.81 15.95
N LYS A 95 -0.26 -7.68 17.22
CA LYS A 95 0.89 -8.42 17.79
C LYS A 95 0.67 -9.92 17.78
N GLU A 96 -0.58 -10.36 17.89
CA GLU A 96 -0.99 -11.77 17.78
C GLU A 96 -1.12 -12.26 16.32
N GLY A 97 -0.91 -11.39 15.33
CA GLY A 97 -1.01 -11.75 13.92
C GLY A 97 -2.44 -11.91 13.40
N LYS A 98 -3.44 -11.33 14.10
CA LYS A 98 -4.87 -11.46 13.78
C LYS A 98 -5.41 -10.35 12.91
N VAL A 99 -4.89 -9.15 13.04
CA VAL A 99 -5.33 -7.97 12.27
C VAL A 99 -4.12 -7.15 11.83
N PHE A 100 -4.32 -6.35 10.79
CA PHE A 100 -3.41 -5.29 10.38
C PHE A 100 -4.26 -4.08 10.05
N SER A 101 -4.10 -2.99 10.80
CA SER A 101 -4.96 -1.81 10.69
C SER A 101 -4.10 -0.56 10.78
N HIS A 102 -3.82 0.03 9.62
CA HIS A 102 -2.97 1.20 9.52
C HIS A 102 -3.64 2.31 8.71
N PRO A 103 -3.55 3.57 9.16
CA PRO A 103 -4.15 4.70 8.47
C PRO A 103 -3.60 4.87 7.05
N TRP A 104 -4.48 5.29 6.14
CA TRP A 104 -4.08 5.89 4.86
C TRP A 104 -3.21 7.13 5.08
N ASN A 105 -2.51 7.55 4.03
CA ASN A 105 -1.75 8.78 4.01
C ASN A 105 -2.51 10.02 4.53
N TYR A 106 -1.83 10.89 5.28
CA TYR A 106 -2.33 12.16 5.83
C TYR A 106 -3.44 12.02 6.89
N GLN A 107 -3.50 10.91 7.61
CA GLN A 107 -4.45 10.73 8.71
C GLN A 107 -3.81 11.03 10.08
N LEU A 108 -2.50 10.81 10.21
CA LEU A 108 -1.72 11.12 11.39
C LEU A 108 -1.17 12.54 11.28
N SER A 109 -1.24 13.29 12.38
CA SER A 109 -0.53 14.55 12.51
C SER A 109 0.86 14.30 13.09
N SER A 110 1.83 15.14 12.73
CA SER A 110 3.11 15.18 13.45
C SER A 110 2.81 15.44 14.93
N GLN A 111 3.20 14.54 15.82
CA GLN A 111 2.95 14.64 17.27
C GLN A 111 3.59 15.87 17.95
N ASN A 112 4.21 16.77 17.19
CA ASN A 112 4.80 18.01 17.66
C ASN A 112 3.73 19.10 17.85
N HIS A 113 2.97 19.02 18.94
CA HIS A 113 2.17 20.13 19.47
C HIS A 113 3.02 21.29 20.02
N ALA A 114 4.35 21.22 19.91
CA ALA A 114 5.23 22.35 20.21
C ALA A 114 5.09 23.42 19.12
N LYS A 115 4.35 24.49 19.43
CA LYS A 115 4.24 25.74 18.67
C LYS A 115 5.60 26.46 18.57
N HIS A 116 6.59 25.89 17.90
CA HIS A 116 7.83 26.59 17.53
C HIS A 116 8.35 26.12 16.16
N SER A 117 9.19 26.96 15.55
CA SER A 117 9.60 27.04 14.13
C SER A 117 9.98 25.74 13.37
N HIS A 118 10.10 24.59 14.03
CA HIS A 118 10.38 23.29 13.38
C HIS A 118 9.17 22.69 12.65
N SER A 119 7.93 22.96 13.08
CA SER A 119 6.73 22.44 12.40
C SER A 119 6.56 22.97 10.96
N ILE A 120 7.07 24.17 10.68
CA ILE A 120 7.04 24.80 9.35
C ILE A 120 8.02 24.12 8.38
N LYS A 121 9.11 23.52 8.88
CA LYS A 121 10.07 22.78 8.04
C LYS A 121 9.58 21.38 7.70
N GLU A 122 8.86 20.72 8.61
CA GLU A 122 8.32 19.37 8.37
C GLU A 122 7.08 19.39 7.47
N SER A 123 6.21 20.40 7.57
CA SER A 123 5.06 20.58 6.66
C SER A 123 5.43 20.90 5.21
N LYS A 124 6.68 21.31 4.94
CA LYS A 124 7.23 21.50 3.60
C LYS A 124 7.81 20.22 2.99
N LYS A 125 8.03 19.18 3.79
CA LYS A 125 8.52 17.89 3.31
C LYS A 125 7.40 17.13 2.62
N SER A 126 7.76 16.33 1.62
CA SER A 126 6.82 15.39 1.02
C SER A 126 6.34 14.36 2.05
N TRP A 127 5.19 13.74 1.77
CA TRP A 127 4.61 12.71 2.66
C TRP A 127 5.64 11.64 3.04
N ALA A 128 6.37 11.12 2.07
CA ALA A 128 7.34 10.04 2.32
C ALA A 128 8.47 10.49 3.26
N GLU A 129 8.88 11.75 3.25
CA GLU A 129 10.02 12.26 4.02
C GLU A 129 9.69 12.63 5.47
N GLN A 130 8.40 12.68 5.83
CA GLN A 130 7.95 12.95 7.19
C GLN A 130 8.12 11.69 8.05
N SER A 131 8.61 11.83 9.27
CA SER A 131 9.00 10.67 10.10
C SER A 131 7.80 9.82 10.50
N HIS A 132 6.68 10.46 10.85
CA HIS A 132 5.47 9.80 11.33
C HIS A 132 4.75 8.99 10.25
N THR A 133 4.97 9.27 8.95
CA THR A 133 4.30 8.60 7.84
C THR A 133 4.78 7.17 7.63
N ILE A 134 5.82 6.72 8.34
CA ILE A 134 6.19 5.30 8.43
C ILE A 134 5.07 4.44 9.01
N ASN A 135 4.16 5.02 9.81
CA ASN A 135 3.00 4.34 10.38
C ASN A 135 1.72 4.50 9.54
N GLU A 136 1.82 5.18 8.40
CA GLU A 136 0.75 5.34 7.42
C GLU A 136 1.04 4.50 6.17
N ILE A 137 0.01 4.29 5.37
CA ILE A 137 0.11 3.60 4.09
C ILE A 137 -0.15 4.60 2.97
N GLY A 138 0.82 4.71 2.07
CA GLY A 138 0.72 5.56 0.90
C GLY A 138 -0.13 4.94 -0.20
N SER A 139 -0.71 5.79 -1.03
CA SER A 139 -1.41 5.40 -2.25
C SER A 139 -0.58 5.76 -3.48
N THR A 140 -1.05 5.35 -4.66
CA THR A 140 -0.49 5.79 -5.94
C THR A 140 -0.41 7.31 -6.06
N PHE A 141 -1.37 8.03 -5.48
CA PHE A 141 -1.43 9.49 -5.49
C PHE A 141 -0.37 10.17 -4.63
N THR A 142 0.03 9.56 -3.50
CA THR A 142 1.00 10.19 -2.59
C THR A 142 2.44 9.83 -2.90
N ILE A 143 2.67 8.72 -3.62
CA ILE A 143 4.01 8.27 -3.99
C ILE A 143 4.41 8.68 -5.41
N GLN A 144 3.48 9.21 -6.21
CA GLN A 144 3.79 9.65 -7.56
C GLN A 144 4.84 10.77 -7.55
N GLY A 145 5.95 10.54 -8.26
CA GLY A 145 7.06 11.50 -8.35
C GLY A 145 8.11 11.36 -7.25
N PHE A 146 8.00 10.32 -6.40
CA PHE A 146 9.00 9.97 -5.40
C PHE A 146 9.60 8.60 -5.65
N ASP A 147 10.88 8.46 -5.34
CA ASP A 147 11.60 7.20 -5.32
C ASP A 147 11.94 6.85 -3.87
N LEU A 148 11.68 5.61 -3.48
CA LEU A 148 11.93 5.06 -2.15
C LEU A 148 13.19 4.19 -2.20
N ASN A 149 13.94 4.13 -1.11
CA ASN A 149 15.00 3.12 -0.99
C ASN A 149 14.38 1.71 -1.06
N TYR A 150 13.34 1.47 -0.27
CA TYR A 150 12.52 0.27 -0.36
C TYR A 150 11.03 0.65 -0.42
N ALA A 151 10.32 0.05 -1.37
CA ALA A 151 8.87 0.10 -1.43
C ALA A 151 8.30 -1.20 -0.87
N GLY A 152 7.45 -1.11 0.14
CA GLY A 152 6.56 -2.20 0.52
C GLY A 152 5.23 -2.02 -0.19
N VAL A 153 4.73 -3.03 -0.90
CA VAL A 153 3.47 -2.93 -1.64
C VAL A 153 2.49 -3.99 -1.13
N ILE A 154 1.38 -3.52 -0.57
CA ILE A 154 0.20 -4.35 -0.32
C ILE A 154 -0.67 -4.33 -1.57
N ILE A 155 -0.84 -5.49 -2.19
CA ILE A 155 -1.70 -5.70 -3.35
C ILE A 155 -3.06 -6.21 -2.86
N GLY A 156 -4.07 -5.35 -2.91
CA GLY A 156 -5.44 -5.66 -2.54
C GLY A 156 -6.24 -6.39 -3.64
N PRO A 157 -7.55 -6.60 -3.42
CA PRO A 157 -8.40 -7.48 -4.22
C PRO A 157 -8.72 -7.02 -5.65
N SER A 158 -8.33 -5.80 -6.07
CA SER A 158 -8.48 -5.36 -7.46
C SER A 158 -7.45 -5.98 -8.40
N VAL A 159 -6.43 -6.66 -7.86
CA VAL A 159 -5.42 -7.39 -8.63
C VAL A 159 -5.44 -8.85 -8.18
N GLN A 160 -5.71 -9.75 -9.12
CA GLN A 160 -5.85 -11.18 -8.86
C GLN A 160 -4.97 -11.98 -9.79
N TYR A 161 -4.81 -13.27 -9.50
CA TYR A 161 -4.14 -14.19 -10.41
C TYR A 161 -5.09 -15.32 -10.79
N ARG A 162 -5.34 -15.52 -12.09
CA ARG A 162 -6.21 -16.59 -12.56
C ARG A 162 -5.60 -17.18 -13.82
N ASN A 163 -5.61 -18.51 -13.95
CA ASN A 163 -5.18 -19.20 -15.17
C ASN A 163 -3.78 -18.77 -15.66
N GLY A 164 -2.82 -18.64 -14.75
CA GLY A 164 -1.43 -18.31 -15.10
C GLY A 164 -1.16 -16.82 -15.39
N LYS A 165 -2.14 -15.94 -15.22
CA LYS A 165 -2.01 -14.51 -15.53
C LYS A 165 -2.59 -13.60 -14.46
N VAL A 166 -2.04 -12.39 -14.36
CA VAL A 166 -2.61 -11.32 -13.56
C VAL A 166 -3.89 -10.79 -14.23
N VAL A 167 -4.95 -10.67 -13.44
CA VAL A 167 -6.27 -10.16 -13.83
C VAL A 167 -6.61 -8.96 -12.94
N PHE A 168 -7.21 -7.92 -13.54
CA PHE A 168 -7.66 -6.73 -12.82
C PHE A 168 -9.18 -6.77 -12.67
N CYS A 169 -9.66 -6.48 -11.46
CA CYS A 169 -11.07 -6.51 -11.04
C CYS A 169 -11.50 -5.11 -10.59
N PRO A 170 -11.99 -4.25 -11.51
CA PRO A 170 -12.42 -2.89 -11.21
C PRO A 170 -13.45 -2.78 -10.10
N GLU A 171 -14.33 -3.77 -9.96
CA GLU A 171 -15.36 -3.85 -8.92
C GLU A 171 -14.81 -3.87 -7.49
N ASN A 172 -13.55 -4.29 -7.32
CA ASN A 172 -12.87 -4.33 -6.03
C ASN A 172 -12.01 -3.09 -5.75
N SER A 173 -11.86 -2.19 -6.73
CA SER A 173 -11.16 -0.92 -6.53
C SER A 173 -12.10 0.12 -5.95
N ARG A 174 -11.57 0.96 -5.05
CA ARG A 174 -12.24 2.13 -4.48
C ARG A 174 -11.85 3.43 -5.18
N ASN A 175 -11.11 3.34 -6.28
CA ASN A 175 -10.72 4.49 -7.07
C ASN A 175 -11.74 4.74 -8.20
N ASP A 176 -12.78 5.51 -7.90
CA ASP A 176 -13.81 5.86 -8.86
C ASP A 176 -13.24 6.48 -10.15
N LYS A 177 -12.13 7.23 -10.07
CA LYS A 177 -11.52 7.84 -11.27
C LYS A 177 -10.89 6.80 -12.19
N ALA A 178 -10.35 5.72 -11.63
CA ALA A 178 -9.80 4.62 -12.40
C ALA A 178 -10.89 3.81 -13.08
N THR A 179 -12.03 3.59 -12.41
CA THR A 179 -13.07 2.64 -12.82
C THR A 179 -14.21 3.26 -13.62
N ASN A 180 -14.41 4.59 -13.54
CA ASN A 180 -15.49 5.27 -14.26
C ASN A 180 -15.30 5.22 -15.78
N LYS A 181 -16.39 4.83 -16.48
CA LYS A 181 -16.44 4.83 -17.93
C LYS A 181 -16.48 6.25 -18.47
N ARG A 182 -15.68 6.52 -19.51
CA ARG A 182 -15.70 7.81 -20.20
C ARG A 182 -16.70 7.75 -21.35
N HIS A 183 -17.60 8.72 -21.41
CA HIS A 183 -18.55 8.84 -22.52
C HIS A 183 -18.02 9.80 -23.57
N ILE A 184 -17.82 9.28 -24.79
CA ILE A 184 -17.52 10.12 -25.96
C ILE A 184 -18.79 10.23 -26.80
N LYS A 185 -19.03 11.42 -27.35
CA LYS A 185 -20.13 11.66 -28.27
C LYS A 185 -19.67 11.27 -29.67
N ASP A 186 -20.23 10.20 -30.21
CA ASP A 186 -20.02 9.84 -31.61
C ASP A 186 -20.88 10.78 -32.47
N LEU A 187 -20.23 11.72 -33.16
CA LEU A 187 -20.89 12.70 -34.02
C LEU A 187 -21.52 12.07 -35.26
N SER A 188 -21.11 10.85 -35.64
CA SER A 188 -21.66 10.15 -36.81
C SER A 188 -22.97 9.39 -36.50
N ALA A 189 -23.10 8.86 -35.29
CA ALA A 189 -24.24 8.02 -34.88
C ALA A 189 -25.20 8.71 -33.89
N ASN A 190 -24.95 9.96 -33.51
CA ASN A 190 -25.69 10.66 -32.44
C ASN A 190 -25.83 9.84 -31.14
N LYS A 191 -24.86 8.95 -30.88
CA LYS A 191 -24.86 7.98 -29.78
C LYS A 191 -23.73 8.28 -28.81
N ARG A 192 -23.99 8.08 -27.51
CA ARG A 192 -22.93 8.08 -26.48
C ARG A 192 -22.27 6.71 -26.46
N ILE A 193 -20.97 6.66 -26.73
CA ILE A 193 -20.16 5.44 -26.59
C ILE A 193 -19.47 5.50 -25.23
N ALA A 194 -19.63 4.46 -24.43
CA ALA A 194 -18.89 4.29 -23.18
C ALA A 194 -17.59 3.54 -23.47
N LEU A 195 -16.45 4.19 -23.24
CA LEU A 195 -15.14 3.53 -23.25
C LEU A 195 -14.75 3.17 -21.81
N ASP A 196 -14.34 1.92 -21.65
CA ASP A 196 -13.88 1.37 -20.39
C ASP A 196 -12.36 1.23 -20.43
N TYR A 197 -11.68 2.03 -19.60
CA TYR A 197 -10.21 2.03 -19.45
C TYR A 197 -9.79 1.52 -18.07
N SER A 198 -10.71 0.92 -17.32
CA SER A 198 -10.49 0.56 -15.92
C SER A 198 -9.31 -0.39 -15.74
N ILE A 199 -9.22 -1.42 -16.57
CA ILE A 199 -8.11 -2.39 -16.55
C ILE A 199 -6.76 -1.70 -16.78
N ASP A 200 -6.66 -0.81 -17.78
CA ASP A 200 -5.42 -0.11 -18.08
C ASP A 200 -5.03 0.88 -16.97
N ASN A 201 -6.02 1.58 -16.41
CA ASN A 201 -5.82 2.50 -15.29
C ASN A 201 -5.30 1.76 -14.05
N LEU A 202 -5.93 0.65 -13.66
CA LEU A 202 -5.51 -0.16 -12.51
C LEU A 202 -4.13 -0.79 -12.73
N ARG A 203 -3.83 -1.24 -13.94
CA ARG A 203 -2.49 -1.71 -14.31
C ARG A 203 -1.45 -0.60 -14.16
N ASN A 204 -1.76 0.61 -14.61
CA ASN A 204 -0.85 1.75 -14.48
C ASN A 204 -0.63 2.14 -13.03
N GLU A 205 -1.70 2.13 -12.22
CA GLU A 205 -1.63 2.34 -10.78
C GLU A 205 -0.72 1.33 -10.09
N LEU A 206 -0.91 0.04 -10.36
CA LEU A 206 -0.02 -1.00 -9.82
C LEU A 206 1.43 -0.80 -10.28
N ASN A 207 1.66 -0.53 -11.57
CA ASN A 207 2.99 -0.27 -12.12
C ASN A 207 3.68 0.91 -11.46
N VAL A 208 2.92 1.95 -11.10
CA VAL A 208 3.44 3.10 -10.37
C VAL A 208 3.98 2.67 -9.01
N LEU A 209 3.28 1.81 -8.26
CA LEU A 209 3.72 1.35 -6.94
C LEU A 209 4.94 0.43 -7.03
N LEU A 210 4.91 -0.55 -7.94
CA LEU A 210 5.96 -1.57 -8.07
C LEU A 210 7.32 -1.01 -8.48
N LYS A 211 7.34 0.18 -9.12
CA LYS A 211 8.58 0.82 -9.60
C LYS A 211 9.19 1.84 -8.64
N ARG A 212 8.63 2.02 -7.42
CA ARG A 212 9.10 3.05 -6.48
C ARG A 212 10.36 2.66 -5.72
N GLY A 213 10.63 1.37 -5.57
CA GLY A 213 11.83 0.91 -4.87
C GLY A 213 13.07 1.05 -5.75
N VAL A 214 14.09 1.76 -5.27
CA VAL A 214 15.41 1.88 -5.93
C VAL A 214 16.31 0.71 -5.54
N ASN A 215 16.36 0.37 -4.25
CA ASN A 215 17.22 -0.69 -3.72
C ASN A 215 16.46 -2.01 -3.57
N GLY A 216 15.16 -1.97 -3.34
CA GLY A 216 14.36 -3.18 -3.18
C GLY A 216 12.85 -2.96 -3.20
N LEU A 217 12.14 -4.06 -3.41
CA LEU A 217 10.68 -4.13 -3.49
C LEU A 217 10.18 -5.32 -2.69
N TYR A 218 9.37 -5.04 -1.68
CA TYR A 218 8.74 -6.04 -0.85
C TYR A 218 7.24 -6.08 -1.12
N ILE A 219 6.66 -7.27 -1.27
CA ILE A 219 5.27 -7.44 -1.69
C ILE A 219 4.52 -8.38 -0.77
N PHE A 220 3.25 -8.05 -0.51
CA PHE A 220 2.23 -8.93 0.04
C PHE A 220 0.97 -8.81 -0.83
N ALA A 221 0.26 -9.92 -1.05
CA ALA A 221 -0.96 -9.94 -1.87
C ALA A 221 -2.13 -10.56 -1.10
N VAL A 222 -3.30 -9.93 -1.18
CA VAL A 222 -4.53 -10.40 -0.52
C VAL A 222 -5.20 -11.53 -1.31
N ASP A 223 -5.11 -11.50 -2.65
CA ASP A 223 -5.64 -12.58 -3.48
C ASP A 223 -4.81 -13.87 -3.31
N MET A 224 -5.49 -14.96 -2.95
CA MET A 224 -4.85 -16.22 -2.59
C MET A 224 -4.02 -16.83 -3.73
N GLU A 225 -4.56 -16.84 -4.96
CA GLU A 225 -3.83 -17.39 -6.11
C GLU A 225 -2.62 -16.52 -6.46
N LEU A 226 -2.74 -15.20 -6.32
CA LEU A 226 -1.64 -14.27 -6.55
C LEU A 226 -0.53 -14.42 -5.49
N GLU A 227 -0.89 -14.48 -4.21
CA GLU A 227 0.05 -14.71 -3.12
C GLU A 227 0.81 -16.02 -3.35
N LYS A 228 0.09 -17.11 -3.62
CA LYS A 228 0.69 -18.42 -3.90
C LYS A 228 1.64 -18.36 -5.09
N ALA A 229 1.22 -17.76 -6.21
CA ALA A 229 2.07 -17.64 -7.39
C ALA A 229 3.34 -16.82 -7.12
N LEU A 230 3.24 -15.73 -6.34
CA LEU A 230 4.37 -14.90 -5.94
C LEU A 230 5.35 -15.66 -5.03
N LEU A 231 4.83 -16.38 -4.02
CA LEU A 231 5.65 -17.19 -3.11
C LEU A 231 6.34 -18.33 -3.85
N GLU A 232 5.65 -19.04 -4.75
CA GLU A 232 6.25 -20.09 -5.59
C GLU A 232 7.34 -19.53 -6.50
N ALA A 233 7.11 -18.37 -7.12
CA ALA A 233 8.11 -17.70 -7.96
C ALA A 233 9.35 -17.28 -7.14
N GLN A 234 9.15 -16.79 -5.91
CA GLN A 234 10.24 -16.49 -4.99
C GLN A 234 11.04 -17.75 -4.62
N CYS A 235 10.38 -18.86 -4.27
CA CYS A 235 11.05 -20.11 -3.95
C CYS A 235 11.91 -20.60 -5.12
N LYS A 236 11.36 -20.60 -6.34
CA LYS A 236 12.11 -20.96 -7.56
C LYS A 236 13.33 -20.07 -7.78
N ARG A 237 13.17 -18.75 -7.61
CA ARG A 237 14.28 -17.79 -7.71
C ARG A 237 15.38 -18.09 -6.68
N ASN A 238 15.01 -18.41 -5.44
CA ASN A 238 15.97 -18.72 -4.38
C ASN A 238 16.67 -20.06 -4.59
N SER A 239 16.08 -21.01 -5.29
CA SER A 239 16.72 -22.28 -5.64
C SER A 239 17.69 -22.19 -6.83
N LEU A 240 17.61 -21.12 -7.62
CA LEU A 240 18.47 -20.87 -8.78
C LEU A 240 19.72 -20.04 -8.45
N ASN A 241 19.75 -19.40 -7.29
CA ASN A 241 20.87 -18.59 -6.77
C ASN A 241 21.66 -19.38 -5.73
#